data_AF-A0A9L0I584-F1
#
_entry.id   AF-A0A9L0I584-F1
#
_cell.length_a   1.000
_cell.length_b   1.000
_cell.length_c   1.000
_cell.angle_alpha   90.00
_cell.angle_beta   90.00
_cell.angle_gamma   90.00
#
_symmetry.space_group_name_H-M   'P 1'
#
loop_
_entity.id
_entity.type
_entity.pdbx_description
1 polymer ?
#
loop_
_entity_poly.entity_id
_entity_poly.type
_entity_poly.pdbx_seq_one_letter_code
_entity_poly.pdbx_strand_id
1 'polypeptide(L)'
;MAGLPRRIMKETQRLLAEPVPGIKAEPDESNARYFHVVIAGPKDSPFEEGTFKRELFLPEEYPMAAPKISGPQHCRSARFCYRSRLC
;
A
#
# COMPACT_ATOMS: atom_id res chain seq x y z
N MET A 1 9.05 13.76 -21.24
CA MET A 1 8.40 13.38 -19.98
C MET A 1 7.39 12.30 -20.29
N ALA A 2 7.67 11.05 -19.93
CA ALA A 2 6.67 9.98 -20.07
C ALA A 2 5.52 10.31 -19.10
N GLY A 3 4.40 10.78 -19.64
CA GLY A 3 3.23 11.11 -18.84
C GLY A 3 2.76 9.88 -18.07
N LEU A 4 2.29 10.11 -16.84
CA LEU A 4 1.68 9.04 -16.06
C LEU A 4 0.47 8.47 -16.83
N PRO A 5 0.31 7.14 -16.90
CA PRO A 5 -0.87 6.53 -17.50
C PRO A 5 -2.14 7.09 -16.88
N ARG A 6 -3.13 7.45 -17.71
CA ARG A 6 -4.44 7.99 -17.28
C ARG A 6 -5.12 7.13 -16.21
N ARG A 7 -4.87 5.81 -16.23
CA ARG A 7 -5.41 4.87 -15.25
C ARG A 7 -4.86 5.11 -13.84
N ILE A 8 -3.55 5.30 -13.68
CA ILE A 8 -2.91 5.54 -12.37
C ILE A 8 -3.48 6.82 -11.76
N MET A 9 -3.56 7.90 -12.54
CA MET A 9 -4.13 9.17 -12.07
C MET A 9 -5.58 9.03 -11.58
N LYS A 10 -6.41 8.26 -12.31
CA LYS A 10 -7.81 8.04 -11.96
C LYS A 10 -7.95 7.18 -10.69
N GLU A 11 -7.09 6.17 -10.51
CA GLU A 11 -7.10 5.34 -9.30
C GLU A 11 -6.58 6.11 -8.09
N THR A 12 -5.51 6.90 -8.23
CA THR A 12 -5.04 7.80 -7.16
C THR A 12 -6.12 8.79 -6.76
N GLN A 13 -6.82 9.42 -7.73
CA GLN A 13 -7.91 10.34 -7.43
C GLN A 13 -9.07 9.65 -6.68
N ARG A 14 -9.40 8.40 -7.04
CA ARG A 14 -10.41 7.61 -6.33
C ARG A 14 -9.99 7.28 -4.91
N LEU A 15 -8.74 6.87 -4.70
CA LEU A 15 -8.20 6.60 -3.36
C LEU A 15 -8.23 7.85 -2.46
N LEU A 16 -7.98 9.03 -3.04
CA LEU A 16 -8.06 10.30 -2.32
C LEU A 16 -9.51 10.73 -2.04
N ALA A 17 -10.42 10.49 -2.97
CA ALA A 17 -11.84 10.82 -2.80
C ALA A 17 -12.57 9.86 -1.84
N GLU A 18 -12.18 8.58 -1.84
CA GLU A 18 -12.81 7.50 -1.09
C GLU A 18 -11.73 6.71 -0.32
N PRO A 19 -11.22 7.25 0.80
CA PRO A 19 -10.21 6.55 1.60
C PRO A 19 -10.82 5.30 2.26
N VAL A 20 -10.12 4.18 2.17
CA VAL A 20 -10.55 2.92 2.77
C VAL A 20 -10.30 2.97 4.28
N PRO A 21 -11.29 2.61 5.13
CA PRO A 21 -11.10 2.60 6.57
C PRO A 21 -9.96 1.64 6.96
N GLY A 22 -8.96 2.19 7.66
CA GLY A 22 -7.79 1.43 8.09
C GLY A 22 -6.72 1.21 7.00
N ILE A 23 -6.86 1.76 5.79
CA ILE A 23 -5.81 1.73 4.78
C ILE A 23 -5.59 3.13 4.23
N LYS A 24 -4.36 3.63 4.33
CA LYS A 24 -3.93 4.89 3.71
C LYS A 24 -2.92 4.56 2.62
N ALA A 25 -3.09 5.10 1.43
CA ALA A 25 -2.16 4.92 0.32
C ALA A 25 -1.81 6.29 -0.25
N GLU A 26 -0.54 6.65 -0.18
CA GLU A 26 -0.03 7.95 -0.61
C GLU A 26 1.01 7.75 -1.72
N PRO A 27 0.86 8.39 -2.90
CA PRO A 27 1.86 8.31 -3.95
C PRO A 27 3.14 9.04 -3.53
N ASP A 28 4.29 8.54 -3.98
CA ASP A 28 5.58 9.20 -3.78
C ASP A 28 5.72 10.43 -4.69
N GLU A 29 6.32 11.51 -4.17
CA GLU A 29 6.49 12.78 -4.89
C GLU A 29 7.50 12.67 -6.03
N SER A 30 8.51 11.80 -5.89
CA SER A 30 9.54 11.61 -6.92
C SER A 30 9.06 10.65 -8.01
N ASN A 31 8.19 9.70 -7.68
CA ASN A 31 7.69 8.72 -8.63
C ASN A 31 6.29 8.24 -8.28
N ALA A 32 5.27 8.74 -8.99
CA ALA A 32 3.87 8.36 -8.79
C ALA A 32 3.54 6.90 -9.19
N ARG A 33 4.52 6.06 -9.54
CA ARG A 33 4.39 4.60 -9.61
C ARG A 33 4.67 3.92 -8.27
N TYR A 34 5.30 4.63 -7.34
CA TYR A 34 5.54 4.18 -5.98
C TYR A 34 4.48 4.75 -5.05
N PHE A 35 3.98 3.89 -4.16
CA PHE A 35 2.97 4.24 -3.18
C PHE A 35 3.39 3.74 -1.80
N HIS A 36 3.28 4.63 -0.82
CA HIS A 36 3.44 4.31 0.58
C HIS A 36 2.06 3.93 1.13
N VAL A 37 1.90 2.67 1.49
CA VAL A 37 0.64 2.13 2.02
C VAL A 37 0.80 1.87 3.51
N VAL A 38 -0.11 2.43 4.30
CA VAL A 38 -0.18 2.28 5.75
C VAL A 38 -1.49 1.59 6.09
N ILE A 39 -1.40 0.38 6.64
CA ILE A 39 -2.53 -0.45 7.02
C ILE A 39 -2.63 -0.48 8.54
N ALA A 40 -3.75 -0.02 9.09
CA ALA A 40 -4.11 -0.23 10.47
C ALA A 40 -4.54 -1.69 10.68
N GLY A 41 -4.10 -2.30 11.78
CA GLY A 41 -4.52 -3.66 12.09
C GLY A 41 -6.03 -3.72 12.36
N PRO A 42 -6.69 -4.81 11.92
CA PRO A 42 -8.13 -4.94 12.08
C PRO A 42 -8.51 -5.00 13.56
N LYS A 43 -9.67 -4.45 13.87
CA LYS A 43 -10.34 -4.65 15.16
C LYS A 43 -10.60 -6.16 15.34
N ASP A 44 -10.57 -6.63 16.58
CA ASP A 44 -10.72 -8.06 16.91
C ASP A 44 -9.56 -8.96 16.46
N SER A 45 -8.37 -8.39 16.25
CA SER A 45 -7.16 -9.16 15.95
C SER A 45 -6.03 -8.81 16.93
N PRO A 46 -5.02 -9.68 17.12
CA PRO A 46 -3.84 -9.35 17.93
C PRO A 46 -2.98 -8.23 17.34
N PHE A 47 -3.35 -7.76 16.14
CA PHE A 47 -2.78 -6.61 15.48
C PHE A 47 -3.61 -5.35 15.68
N GLU A 48 -4.70 -5.40 16.46
CA GLU A 48 -5.46 -4.23 16.86
C GLU A 48 -4.49 -3.17 17.42
N GLU A 49 -4.68 -1.91 16.99
CA GLU A 49 -3.77 -0.78 17.23
C GLU A 49 -2.38 -0.87 16.56
N GLY A 50 -2.07 -1.97 15.87
CA GLY A 50 -0.88 -2.12 15.03
C GLY A 50 -0.97 -1.28 13.76
N THR A 51 0.19 -0.84 13.25
CA THR A 51 0.29 -0.15 11.95
C THR A 51 1.35 -0.80 11.09
N PHE A 52 0.98 -1.21 9.88
CA PHE A 52 1.85 -1.87 8.90
C PHE A 52 2.16 -0.93 7.76
N LYS A 53 3.44 -0.63 7.57
CA LYS A 53 3.91 0.14 6.42
C LYS A 53 4.32 -0.80 5.31
N ARG A 54 3.86 -0.54 4.09
CA ARG A 54 4.04 -1.35 2.88
C ARG A 54 4.40 -0.41 1.74
N GLU A 55 5.27 -0.86 0.86
CA GLU A 55 5.58 -0.13 -0.36
C GLU A 55 4.92 -0.87 -1.52
N LEU A 56 4.18 -0.14 -2.33
CA LEU A 56 3.53 -0.67 -3.52
C LEU A 56 4.20 -0.04 -4.74
N PHE A 57 4.61 -0.90 -5.68
CA PHE A 57 5.27 -0.52 -6.91
C PHE A 57 4.44 -0.94 -8.12
N LEU A 58 4.10 0.02 -8.96
CA LEU A 58 3.41 -0.20 -10.23
C LEU A 58 4.42 -0.41 -11.37
N PRO A 59 4.54 -1.62 -11.94
CA PRO A 59 5.39 -1.85 -13.09
C PRO A 59 4.89 -1.08 -14.33
N GLU A 60 5.73 -0.99 -15.36
CA GLU A 60 5.37 -0.32 -16.61
C GLU A 60 4.19 -0.98 -17.32
N GLU A 61 4.10 -2.31 -17.21
CA GLU A 61 3.02 -3.13 -17.76
C GLU A 61 1.68 -2.96 -17.02
N TYR A 62 1.58 -2.12 -15.99
CA TYR A 62 0.30 -1.86 -15.33
C TYR A 62 -0.67 -1.18 -16.31
N PRO A 63 -1.90 -1.70 -16.49
CA PRO A 63 -2.59 -2.65 -15.61
C PRO A 63 -2.61 -4.11 -16.05
N MET A 64 -1.91 -4.47 -17.13
CA MET A 64 -1.80 -5.87 -17.58
C MET A 64 -1.02 -6.72 -16.57
N ALA A 65 -0.01 -6.13 -15.93
CA ALA A 65 0.71 -6.74 -14.81
C ALA A 65 0.22 -6.21 -13.45
N ALA A 66 0.17 -7.10 -12.46
CA ALA A 66 -0.23 -6.76 -11.09
C ALA A 66 0.79 -5.83 -10.40
N PRO A 67 0.35 -4.98 -9.46
CA PRO A 67 1.25 -4.21 -8.61
C PRO A 67 2.11 -5.15 -7.75
N LYS A 68 3.37 -4.78 -7.53
CA LYS A 68 4.26 -5.48 -6.60
C LYS A 68 4.17 -4.80 -5.25
N ILE A 69 3.86 -5.57 -4.21
CA ILE A 69 3.91 -5.09 -2.83
C ILE A 69 5.17 -5.65 -2.19
N SER A 70 6.08 -4.76 -1.81
CA SER A 70 7.33 -5.08 -1.14
C SER A 70 7.45 -4.23 0.12
N GLY A 71 7.92 -4.81 1.21
CA GLY A 71 8.18 -4.02 2.41
C GLY A 71 8.24 -4.89 3.67
N PRO A 72 9.10 -4.54 4.64
CA PRO A 72 9.18 -5.30 5.88
C PRO A 72 7.82 -5.23 6.62
N GLN A 73 7.24 -6.37 7.01
CA GLN A 73 6.13 -6.40 7.98
C GLN A 73 6.69 -6.00 9.34
N HIS A 74 7.04 -4.72 9.52
CA HIS A 74 7.57 -4.27 10.80
C HIS A 74 6.41 -4.04 11.77
N CYS A 75 5.91 -5.14 12.30
CA CYS A 75 5.04 -5.17 13.46
C CYS A 75 5.91 -4.85 14.68
N ARG A 76 5.85 -3.61 15.19
CA ARG A 76 6.63 -3.17 16.37
C ARG A 76 6.24 -3.86 17.68
N SER A 77 5.19 -4.67 17.68
CA SER A 77 4.84 -5.54 18.81
C SER A 77 5.63 -6.86 18.73
N ALA A 78 6.60 -7.01 19.64
CA ALA A 78 7.51 -8.15 19.74
C ALA A 78 6.85 -9.52 19.98
N ARG A 79 5.52 -9.59 20.10
CA ARG A 79 4.77 -10.84 20.31
C ARG A 79 4.13 -11.45 19.06
N PHE A 80 4.04 -10.71 17.94
CA PHE A 80 3.22 -11.15 16.81
C PHE A 80 3.88 -11.04 15.43
N CYS A 81 5.22 -11.05 15.39
CA CYS A 81 5.96 -11.10 14.13
C CYS A 81 6.04 -12.55 13.58
N TYR A 82 4.89 -13.19 13.33
CA TYR A 82 4.87 -14.52 12.68
C TYR A 82 4.59 -14.36 11.18
N ARG A 83 5.67 -14.26 10.39
CA ARG A 83 5.89 -14.80 9.02
C ARG A 83 4.70 -14.91 8.06
N SER A 84 3.75 -13.99 8.08
CA SER A 84 2.68 -13.96 7.08
C SER A 84 3.21 -13.23 5.85
N ARG A 85 3.67 -14.01 4.86
CA ARG A 85 3.59 -13.54 3.47
C ARG A 85 2.12 -13.20 3.25
N LEU A 86 1.83 -11.93 2.98
CA LEU A 86 0.57 -11.55 2.36
C LEU A 86 0.55 -12.30 1.02
N CYS A 87 -0.24 -13.38 0.95
CA CYS A 87 -0.47 -14.14 -0.27
C CYS A 87 -1.30 -13.31 -1.25
#